data_AF-A0A6P4FUZ0-F1
#
_entry.id   AF-A0A6P4FUZ0-F1
#
_cell.length_a   1.000
_cell.length_b   1.000
_cell.length_c   1.000
_cell.angle_alpha   90.00
_cell.angle_beta   90.00
_cell.angle_gamma   90.00
#
_symmetry.space_group_name_H-M   'P 1'
#
loop_
_entity.id
_entity.type
_entity.pdbx_description
1 polymer ?
#
loop_
_entity_poly.entity_id
_entity_poly.type
_entity_poly.pdbx_seq_one_letter_code
_entity_poly.pdbx_strand_id
1 'polypeptide(L)'
;MAFETGEWTIPKDNLLRMCFLISVFELLRSLYFSFISVSVMISHTNSYTIIAFLSTVAWILTVVGLFVGLLKDRPTLLVFWLLFSGFATVTNVIFLIWNVSSSPVFDEIHFKHWTILYLGIFYECTCLYLVFRYFKRLYSYCLLEGGNYDFASEGSNEDYNRDAATKTISTTSNTNTSENIPEGY
;
A
#
# COMPACT_ATOMS: atom_id res chain seq x y z
N MET A 1 25.85 -14.12 -2.75
CA MET A 1 24.51 -13.55 -2.48
C MET A 1 24.55 -12.94 -1.09
N ALA A 2 24.98 -11.67 -1.00
CA ALA A 2 25.03 -10.93 0.24
C ALA A 2 23.65 -10.29 0.44
N PHE A 3 22.95 -10.67 1.50
CA PHE A 3 21.82 -9.91 1.99
C PHE A 3 22.39 -8.61 2.55
N GLU A 4 22.37 -7.55 1.75
CA GLU A 4 22.47 -6.19 2.27
C GLU A 4 21.29 -6.00 3.23
N THR A 5 21.57 -6.12 4.52
CA THR A 5 20.72 -5.60 5.59
C THR A 5 20.70 -4.09 5.43
N GLY A 6 19.81 -3.61 4.54
CA GLY A 6 19.46 -2.21 4.42
C GLY A 6 19.15 -1.69 5.83
N GLU A 7 19.91 -0.68 6.24
CA GLU A 7 19.66 0.07 7.45
C GLU A 7 18.18 0.41 7.49
N TRP A 8 17.47 -0.13 8.49
CA TRP A 8 16.09 0.23 8.75
C TRP A 8 16.12 1.69 9.20
N THR A 9 16.07 2.62 8.24
CA THR A 9 15.93 4.05 8.47
C THR A 9 14.55 4.26 9.05
N ILE A 10 14.43 4.09 10.38
CA ILE A 10 13.20 4.37 11.12
C ILE A 10 12.87 5.84 10.83
N PRO A 11 11.78 6.14 10.11
CA PRO A 11 11.50 7.50 9.70
C PRO A 11 11.21 8.36 10.94
N LYS A 12 11.71 9.59 10.91
CA LYS A 12 11.70 10.56 12.02
C LYS A 12 10.30 11.09 12.34
N ASP A 13 9.30 10.75 11.53
CA ASP A 13 7.90 11.12 11.71
C ASP A 13 7.20 10.23 12.75
N ASN A 14 6.79 10.86 13.85
CA ASN A 14 6.01 10.19 14.91
C ASN A 14 4.77 9.46 14.39
N LEU A 15 4.15 9.95 13.32
CA LEU A 15 2.96 9.34 12.71
C LEU A 15 3.28 8.01 12.01
N LEU A 16 4.39 7.95 11.27
CA LEU A 16 4.80 6.74 10.56
C LEU A 16 5.27 5.69 11.57
N ARG A 17 6.00 6.09 12.62
CA ARG A 17 6.35 5.20 13.73
C ARG A 17 5.12 4.58 14.38
N MET A 18 4.07 5.36 14.64
CA MET A 18 2.82 4.82 15.20
C MET A 18 2.14 3.85 14.23
N CYS A 19 2.09 4.19 12.93
CA CYS A 19 1.51 3.31 11.91
C CYS A 19 2.27 1.97 11.81
N PHE A 20 3.60 2.03 11.92
CA PHE A 20 4.46 0.84 11.94
C PHE A 20 4.26 0.01 13.20
N LEU A 21 4.15 0.62 14.38
CA LEU A 21 3.83 -0.10 15.61
C LEU A 21 2.48 -0.81 15.50
N ILE A 22 1.47 -0.13 14.97
CA ILE A 22 0.13 -0.69 14.76
C ILE A 22 0.17 -1.86 13.79
N SER A 23 0.90 -1.75 12.67
CA SER A 23 0.99 -2.86 11.72
C SER A 23 1.68 -4.09 12.32
N VAL A 24 2.69 -3.89 13.17
CA VAL A 24 3.33 -4.98 13.93
C VAL A 24 2.36 -5.61 14.94
N PHE A 25 1.59 -4.81 15.69
CA PHE A 25 0.58 -5.33 16.62
C PHE A 25 -0.53 -6.10 15.91
N GLU A 26 -1.02 -5.59 14.78
CA GLU A 26 -2.00 -6.29 13.93
C GLU A 26 -1.44 -7.60 13.37
N LEU A 27 -0.16 -7.62 13.00
CA LEU A 27 0.50 -8.85 12.54
C LEU A 27 0.61 -9.88 13.66
N LEU A 28 1.01 -9.47 14.86
CA LEU A 28 1.06 -10.33 16.04
C LEU A 28 -0.33 -10.87 16.40
N ARG A 29 -1.36 -10.01 16.39
CA ARG A 29 -2.75 -10.40 16.64
C ARG A 29 -3.21 -11.44 15.63
N SER A 30 -2.95 -11.21 14.35
CA SER A 30 -3.35 -12.12 13.28
C SER A 30 -2.61 -13.45 13.36
N LEU A 31 -1.32 -13.44 13.69
CA LEU A 31 -0.51 -14.64 13.87
C LEU A 31 -1.00 -15.47 15.07
N TYR A 32 -1.31 -14.83 16.19
CA TYR A 32 -1.90 -15.48 17.36
C TYR A 32 -3.23 -16.16 17.01
N PHE A 33 -4.10 -15.46 16.28
CA PHE A 33 -5.38 -16.02 15.84
C PHE A 33 -5.20 -17.21 14.88
N SER A 34 -4.21 -17.14 13.99
CA SER A 34 -3.85 -18.26 13.11
C SER A 34 -3.40 -19.49 13.90
N PHE A 35 -2.55 -19.33 14.93
CA PHE A 35 -2.16 -20.46 15.79
C PHE A 35 -3.35 -21.10 16.52
N ILE A 36 -4.28 -20.28 17.03
CA ILE A 36 -5.52 -20.79 17.63
C ILE A 36 -6.34 -21.56 16.59
N SER A 37 -6.51 -21.01 15.39
CA SER A 37 -7.27 -21.64 14.32
C SER A 37 -6.69 -22.99 13.90
N VAL A 38 -5.36 -23.08 13.76
CA VAL A 38 -4.65 -24.33 13.48
C VAL A 38 -4.87 -25.35 14.59
N SER A 39 -4.76 -24.93 15.87
CA SER A 39 -5.00 -25.82 17.01
C SER A 39 -6.42 -26.40 16.98
N VAL A 40 -7.42 -25.58 16.67
CA VAL A 40 -8.83 -26.02 16.56
C VAL A 40 -9.02 -26.95 15.35
N MET A 41 -8.35 -26.66 14.22
CA MET A 41 -8.42 -27.49 13.01
C MET A 41 -7.85 -28.89 13.24
N ILE A 42 -6.76 -29.01 14.01
CA ILE A 42 -6.16 -30.30 14.35
C ILE A 42 -7.10 -31.13 15.24
N SER A 43 -7.83 -30.49 16.16
CA SER A 43 -8.77 -31.18 17.05
C SER A 43 -10.10 -31.54 16.38
N HIS A 44 -10.61 -30.68 15.49
CA HIS A 44 -11.89 -30.88 14.81
C HIS A 44 -11.85 -30.37 13.36
N THR A 45 -11.64 -31.30 12.41
CA THR A 45 -11.69 -30.99 10.97
C THR A 45 -13.14 -30.84 10.52
N ASN A 46 -13.61 -29.60 10.42
CA ASN A 46 -14.90 -29.24 9.88
C ASN A 46 -14.70 -28.14 8.81
N SER A 47 -15.56 -28.10 7.79
CA SER A 47 -15.57 -27.07 6.74
C SER A 47 -15.57 -25.64 7.29
N TYR A 48 -16.26 -25.41 8.42
CA TYR A 48 -16.25 -24.12 9.12
C TYR A 48 -14.88 -23.75 9.69
N THR A 49 -14.11 -24.74 10.15
CA THR A 49 -12.75 -24.50 10.67
C THR A 49 -11.79 -24.18 9.53
N ILE A 50 -11.96 -24.84 8.37
CA ILE A 50 -11.14 -24.60 7.17
C ILE A 50 -11.38 -23.19 6.63
N ILE A 51 -12.64 -22.73 6.54
CA ILE A 51 -12.93 -21.38 6.05
C ILE A 51 -12.46 -20.30 7.01
N ALA A 52 -12.54 -20.56 8.33
CA ALA A 52 -11.98 -19.67 9.34
C ALA A 52 -10.46 -19.54 9.19
N PHE A 53 -9.75 -20.66 9.02
CA PHE A 53 -8.31 -20.66 8.79
C PHE A 53 -7.91 -19.89 7.52
N LEU A 54 -8.57 -20.15 6.39
CA LEU A 54 -8.33 -19.42 5.13
C LEU A 54 -8.54 -17.92 5.29
N SER A 55 -9.56 -17.50 6.03
CA SER A 55 -9.81 -16.09 6.36
C SER A 55 -8.65 -15.49 7.16
N THR A 56 -8.10 -16.23 8.14
CA THR A 56 -6.94 -15.77 8.92
C THR A 56 -5.71 -15.59 8.03
N VAL A 57 -5.46 -16.51 7.11
CA VAL A 57 -4.32 -16.45 6.19
C VAL A 57 -4.46 -15.26 5.26
N ALA A 58 -5.66 -15.03 4.70
CA ALA A 58 -5.93 -13.85 3.89
C ALA A 58 -5.68 -12.56 4.66
N TRP A 59 -6.06 -12.49 5.94
CA TRP A 59 -5.79 -11.34 6.81
C TRP A 59 -4.29 -11.12 7.04
N ILE A 60 -3.51 -12.19 7.30
CA ILE A 60 -2.06 -12.08 7.44
C ILE A 60 -1.44 -11.47 6.17
N LEU A 61 -1.86 -11.93 4.99
CA LEU A 61 -1.36 -11.41 3.71
C LEU A 61 -1.67 -9.92 3.54
N THR A 62 -2.86 -9.47 3.92
CA THR A 62 -3.19 -8.03 3.83
C THR A 62 -2.36 -7.20 4.81
N VAL A 63 -2.14 -7.68 6.04
CA VAL A 63 -1.29 -7.00 7.03
C VAL A 63 0.18 -6.96 6.60
N VAL A 64 0.70 -8.03 6.00
CA VAL A 64 2.04 -8.01 5.39
C VAL A 64 2.08 -6.99 4.24
N GLY A 65 1.02 -6.91 3.43
CA GLY A 65 0.87 -5.89 2.40
C GLY A 65 0.92 -4.46 2.96
N LEU A 66 0.27 -4.21 4.10
CA LEU A 66 0.36 -2.94 4.83
C LEU A 66 1.80 -2.65 5.26
N PHE A 67 2.47 -3.63 5.88
CA PHE A 67 3.84 -3.50 6.35
C PHE A 67 4.82 -3.18 5.21
N VAL A 68 4.72 -3.91 4.09
CA VAL A 68 5.52 -3.65 2.88
C VAL A 68 5.16 -2.30 2.25
N GLY A 69 3.88 -1.93 2.26
CA GLY A 69 3.39 -0.64 1.77
C GLY A 69 3.96 0.54 2.56
N LEU A 70 4.10 0.39 3.88
CA LEU A 70 4.75 1.34 4.78
C LEU A 70 6.27 1.42 4.55
N LEU A 71 6.93 0.30 4.25
CA LEU A 71 8.39 0.27 4.06
C LEU A 71 8.83 0.79 2.69
N LYS A 72 8.06 0.52 1.64
CA LYS A 72 8.37 0.92 0.26
C LYS A 72 7.63 2.19 -0.18
N ASP A 73 6.91 2.84 0.73
CA ASP A 73 6.03 3.98 0.48
C ASP A 73 5.15 3.80 -0.77
N ARG A 74 4.64 2.57 -0.97
CA ARG A 74 3.79 2.23 -2.12
C ARG A 74 2.32 2.49 -1.76
N PRO A 75 1.71 3.59 -2.23
CA PRO A 75 0.35 3.97 -1.85
C PRO A 75 -0.70 2.93 -2.24
N THR A 76 -0.48 2.18 -3.33
CA THR A 76 -1.42 1.16 -3.83
C THR A 76 -1.68 0.05 -2.82
N LEU A 77 -0.65 -0.43 -2.10
CA LEU A 77 -0.80 -1.48 -1.09
C LEU A 77 -1.55 -0.96 0.15
N LEU A 78 -1.29 0.30 0.53
CA LEU A 78 -2.01 0.96 1.62
C LEU A 78 -3.50 1.12 1.30
N VAL A 79 -3.83 1.52 0.06
CA VAL A 79 -5.23 1.64 -0.39
C VAL A 79 -5.94 0.29 -0.36
N PHE A 80 -5.30 -0.76 -0.88
CA PHE A 80 -5.88 -2.11 -0.84
C PHE A 80 -6.17 -2.54 0.60
N TRP A 81 -5.23 -2.34 1.51
CA TRP A 81 -5.42 -2.64 2.92
C TRP A 81 -6.54 -1.79 3.56
N LEU A 82 -6.60 -0.49 3.27
CA LEU A 82 -7.63 0.41 3.79
C LEU A 82 -9.03 0.00 3.33
N LEU A 83 -9.20 -0.40 2.06
CA LEU A 83 -10.47 -0.88 1.54
C LEU A 83 -10.88 -2.20 2.20
N PHE A 84 -9.95 -3.14 2.30
CA PHE A 84 -10.20 -4.44 2.91
C PHE A 84 -10.54 -4.32 4.41
N SER A 85 -9.73 -3.57 5.16
CA SER A 85 -9.94 -3.29 6.58
C SER A 85 -11.24 -2.48 6.82
N GLY A 86 -11.56 -1.54 5.93
CA GLY A 86 -12.81 -0.79 5.97
C GLY A 86 -14.03 -1.70 5.80
N PHE A 87 -14.01 -2.61 4.82
CA PHE A 87 -15.08 -3.57 4.62
C PHE A 87 -15.25 -4.52 5.82
N ALA A 88 -14.14 -5.00 6.39
CA ALA A 88 -14.16 -5.82 7.59
C ALA A 88 -14.75 -5.07 8.80
N THR A 89 -14.37 -3.79 8.98
CA THR A 89 -14.90 -2.94 10.06
C THR A 89 -16.41 -2.73 9.91
N VAL A 90 -16.89 -2.45 8.69
CA VAL A 90 -18.33 -2.33 8.41
C VAL A 90 -19.07 -3.64 8.72
N THR A 91 -18.49 -4.78 8.32
CA THR A 91 -19.05 -6.10 8.63
C THR A 91 -19.13 -6.33 10.14
N ASN A 92 -18.10 -5.94 10.90
CA ASN A 92 -18.08 -6.04 12.36
C ASN A 92 -19.17 -5.17 13.02
N VAL A 93 -19.41 -3.96 12.50
CA VAL A 93 -20.50 -3.09 12.97
C VAL A 93 -21.87 -3.73 12.73
N ILE A 94 -22.10 -4.30 11.54
CA ILE A 94 -23.36 -5.00 11.24
C ILE A 94 -23.55 -6.19 12.18
N PHE A 95 -22.49 -6.96 12.41
CA PHE A 95 -22.52 -8.10 13.34
C PHE A 95 -22.81 -7.67 14.78
N LEU A 96 -22.26 -6.53 15.22
CA LEU A 96 -22.57 -5.97 16.54
C LEU A 96 -24.04 -5.59 16.65
N ILE A 97 -24.59 -4.86 15.67
CA ILE A 97 -26.01 -4.48 15.66
C ILE A 97 -26.89 -5.73 15.71
N TRP A 98 -26.58 -6.71 14.88
CA TRP A 98 -27.29 -7.99 14.87
C TRP A 98 -27.24 -8.68 16.24
N ASN A 99 -26.06 -8.74 16.86
CA ASN A 99 -25.86 -9.39 18.16
C ASN A 99 -26.66 -8.69 19.27
N VAL A 100 -26.68 -7.36 19.27
CA VAL A 100 -27.47 -6.56 20.23
C VAL A 100 -28.96 -6.74 19.98
N SER A 101 -29.43 -6.66 18.73
CA SER A 101 -30.85 -6.80 18.39
C SER A 101 -31.39 -8.21 18.63
N SER A 102 -30.56 -9.24 18.52
CA SER A 102 -30.95 -10.64 18.72
C SER A 102 -30.97 -11.07 20.18
N SER A 103 -30.56 -10.23 21.13
CA SER A 103 -30.48 -10.59 22.54
C SER A 103 -31.75 -10.17 23.30
N PRO A 104 -32.64 -11.12 23.67
CA PRO A 104 -33.89 -10.82 24.34
C PRO A 104 -33.75 -10.55 25.85
N VAL A 105 -32.56 -10.77 26.45
CA VAL A 105 -32.34 -10.63 27.90
C VAL A 105 -31.13 -9.73 28.17
N PHE A 106 -31.35 -8.69 28.98
CA PHE A 106 -30.28 -7.85 29.52
C PHE A 106 -29.69 -8.51 30.75
N ASP A 107 -28.58 -9.23 30.56
CA ASP A 107 -27.80 -9.86 31.63
C ASP A 107 -26.38 -9.27 31.66
N GLU A 108 -25.74 -9.22 32.84
CA GLU A 108 -24.44 -8.58 33.03
C GLU A 108 -23.33 -9.21 32.18
N ILE A 109 -23.45 -10.52 31.89
CA ILE A 109 -22.52 -11.27 31.06
C ILE A 109 -22.60 -10.82 29.59
N HIS A 110 -23.81 -10.58 29.09
CA HIS A 110 -24.04 -10.13 27.72
C HIS A 110 -23.53 -8.70 27.54
N PHE A 111 -23.72 -7.86 28.56
CA PHE A 111 -23.19 -6.49 28.57
C PHE A 111 -21.65 -6.45 28.45
N LYS A 112 -20.94 -7.32 29.19
CA LYS A 112 -19.48 -7.45 29.07
C LYS A 112 -19.05 -7.89 27.67
N HIS A 113 -19.79 -8.83 27.07
CA HIS A 113 -19.51 -9.31 25.73
C HIS A 113 -19.73 -8.23 24.66
N TRP A 114 -20.75 -7.39 24.78
CA TRP A 114 -20.93 -6.25 23.87
C TRP A 114 -19.87 -5.19 24.06
N THR A 115 -19.46 -4.93 25.30
CA THR A 115 -18.42 -3.94 25.60
C THR A 115 -17.08 -4.35 24.98
N ILE A 116 -16.70 -5.63 25.04
CA ILE A 116 -15.46 -6.10 24.41
C ILE A 116 -15.52 -6.00 22.88
N LEU A 117 -16.67 -6.32 22.27
CA LEU A 117 -16.89 -6.19 20.83
C LEU A 117 -16.82 -4.72 20.39
N TYR A 118 -17.45 -3.82 21.13
CA TYR A 118 -17.41 -2.38 20.87
C TYR A 118 -15.99 -1.83 20.95
N LEU A 119 -15.22 -2.22 21.97
CA LEU A 119 -13.83 -1.81 22.13
C LEU A 119 -12.96 -2.31 20.96
N GLY A 120 -13.21 -3.53 20.46
CA GLY A 120 -12.56 -4.07 19.28
C GLY A 120 -12.80 -3.23 18.03
N ILE A 121 -14.05 -2.85 17.77
CA ILE A 121 -14.41 -1.98 16.63
C ILE A 121 -13.78 -0.60 16.78
N PHE A 122 -13.80 -0.03 17.98
CA PHE A 122 -13.16 1.26 18.25
C PHE A 122 -11.65 1.23 17.97
N TYR A 123 -10.99 0.15 18.37
CA TYR A 123 -9.59 -0.09 18.07
C TYR A 123 -9.35 -0.20 16.55
N GLU A 124 -10.15 -0.98 15.82
CA GLU A 124 -10.04 -1.13 14.36
C GLU A 124 -10.25 0.20 13.63
N CYS A 125 -11.24 0.99 14.03
CA CYS A 125 -11.46 2.34 13.53
C CYS A 125 -10.27 3.26 13.78
N THR A 126 -9.62 3.16 14.94
CA THR A 126 -8.43 3.96 15.28
C THR A 126 -7.24 3.59 14.40
N CYS A 127 -7.01 2.29 14.18
CA CYS A 127 -5.98 1.79 13.27
C CYS A 127 -6.22 2.27 11.84
N LEU A 128 -7.44 2.10 11.34
CA LEU A 128 -7.83 2.54 9.99
C LEU A 128 -7.67 4.05 9.82
N TYR A 129 -8.09 4.84 10.81
CA TYR A 129 -7.93 6.29 10.80
C TYR A 129 -6.46 6.73 10.72
N LEU A 130 -5.57 6.09 11.48
CA LEU A 130 -4.14 6.43 11.48
C LEU A 130 -3.48 6.11 10.14
N VAL A 131 -3.77 4.95 9.55
CA VAL A 131 -3.29 4.57 8.22
C VAL A 131 -3.87 5.48 7.15
N PHE A 132 -5.16 5.84 7.24
CA PHE A 132 -5.80 6.76 6.31
C PHE A 132 -5.19 8.17 6.38
N ARG A 133 -4.90 8.65 7.60
CA ARG A 133 -4.22 9.94 7.80
C ARG A 133 -2.80 9.92 7.23
N TYR A 134 -2.08 8.81 7.40
CA TYR A 134 -0.78 8.61 6.78
C TYR A 134 -0.87 8.64 5.26
N PHE A 135 -1.83 7.90 4.68
CA PHE A 135 -2.08 7.87 3.24
C PHE A 135 -2.39 9.27 2.68
N LYS A 136 -3.25 10.05 3.34
CA LYS A 136 -3.57 11.42 2.91
C LYS A 136 -2.33 12.31 2.90
N ARG A 137 -1.44 12.16 3.88
CA ARG A 137 -0.17 12.89 3.94
C ARG A 137 0.75 12.47 2.78
N LEU A 138 0.88 11.18 2.51
CA LEU A 138 1.69 10.65 1.40
C LEU A 138 1.17 11.13 0.03
N TYR A 139 -0.15 11.11 -0.17
CA TYR A 139 -0.78 11.60 -1.40
C TYR A 139 -0.58 13.10 -1.60
N SER A 140 -0.61 13.89 -0.52
CA SER A 140 -0.33 15.33 -0.58
C SER A 140 1.10 15.64 -1.00
N TYR A 141 2.09 14.84 -0.59
CA TYR A 141 3.47 14.98 -1.06
C TYR A 141 3.59 14.60 -2.53
N CYS A 142 2.96 13.50 -2.94
CA CYS A 142 2.91 13.07 -4.34
C CYS A 142 2.26 14.13 -5.25
N LEU A 143 1.22 14.83 -4.79
CA LEU A 143 0.59 15.89 -5.58
C LEU A 143 1.48 17.15 -5.67
N LEU A 144 2.14 17.55 -4.58
CA LEU A 144 3.03 18.71 -4.54
C LEU A 144 4.32 18.50 -5.34
N GLU A 145 4.81 17.27 -5.40
CA GLU A 145 6.00 16.89 -6.16
C GLU A 145 5.62 16.43 -7.59
N GLY A 146 4.32 16.39 -7.90
CA GLY A 146 3.69 16.17 -9.20
C GLY A 146 3.86 17.27 -10.25
N GLY A 147 4.81 18.18 -10.05
CA GLY A 147 5.39 18.97 -11.13
C GLY A 147 6.53 18.26 -11.88
N ASN A 148 6.99 17.07 -11.43
CA ASN A 148 8.15 16.40 -12.02
C ASN A 148 8.01 14.86 -12.08
N TYR A 149 6.83 14.36 -12.45
CA TYR A 149 6.70 13.00 -12.99
C TYR A 149 6.20 13.11 -14.43
N ASP A 150 7.03 13.73 -15.27
CA ASP A 150 6.91 13.47 -16.69
C ASP A 150 7.14 11.97 -16.89
N PHE A 151 6.09 11.34 -17.39
CA PHE A 151 6.09 9.98 -17.90
C PHE A 151 6.95 9.95 -19.17
N ALA A 152 8.26 9.87 -18.99
CA ALA A 152 9.23 9.55 -20.02
C ALA A 152 10.32 8.70 -19.35
N SER A 153 10.77 7.57 -19.85
CA SER A 153 10.45 6.79 -21.04
C SER A 153 11.32 5.55 -20.91
N GLU A 154 10.75 4.35 -20.98
CA GLU A 154 11.49 3.14 -21.41
C GLU A 154 10.43 2.07 -21.73
N GLY A 155 10.26 1.59 -22.95
CA GLY A 155 10.90 1.87 -24.22
C GLY A 155 10.16 1.08 -25.32
N SER A 156 9.86 1.73 -26.43
CA SER A 156 9.52 1.06 -27.69
C SER A 156 10.00 1.92 -28.87
N ASN A 157 11.31 2.06 -28.97
CA ASN A 157 12.00 2.37 -30.22
C ASN A 157 13.28 1.53 -30.22
N GLU A 158 13.13 0.26 -30.58
CA GLU A 158 14.25 -0.53 -31.08
C GLU A 158 14.42 -0.20 -32.56
N ASP A 159 15.47 0.57 -32.83
CA ASP A 159 15.99 0.90 -34.14
C ASP A 159 16.33 -0.38 -34.94
N TYR A 160 15.69 -0.55 -36.09
CA TYR A 160 16.12 -1.48 -37.12
C TYR A 160 17.36 -0.90 -37.84
N ASN A 161 18.54 -1.27 -37.33
CA ASN A 161 19.69 -1.80 -38.07
C ASN A 161 19.92 -1.27 -39.52
N ARG A 162 21.05 -0.59 -39.75
CA ARG A 162 22.26 -1.20 -40.36
C ARG A 162 23.07 -0.22 -41.21
N ASP A 163 24.27 0.09 -40.72
CA ASP A 163 25.38 0.63 -41.49
C ASP A 163 25.77 -0.32 -42.64
N ALA A 164 25.88 0.21 -43.87
CA ALA A 164 26.93 -0.13 -44.85
C ALA A 164 26.70 0.57 -46.20
N ALA A 165 27.64 1.45 -46.58
CA ALA A 165 28.11 1.83 -47.94
C ALA A 165 28.33 3.36 -48.00
N THR A 166 29.51 3.88 -47.63
CA THR A 166 30.75 3.97 -48.43
C THR A 166 30.57 4.53 -49.86
N LYS A 167 31.32 5.62 -50.13
CA LYS A 167 31.53 6.36 -51.39
C LYS A 167 30.38 7.35 -51.73
N THR A 168 30.59 8.61 -52.10
CA THR A 168 31.70 9.20 -52.88
C THR A 168 31.75 10.72 -52.67
N ILE A 169 32.98 11.21 -52.66
CA ILE A 169 33.47 12.58 -52.88
C ILE A 169 32.74 13.36 -54.00
N SER A 170 32.82 14.70 -53.91
CA SER A 170 32.51 15.76 -54.91
C SER A 170 31.03 16.21 -54.94
N THR A 171 30.63 17.49 -54.96
CA THR A 171 31.21 18.68 -55.62
C THR A 171 30.64 19.98 -55.03
N THR A 172 31.50 20.99 -54.94
CA THR A 172 31.33 22.45 -55.05
C THR A 172 29.97 23.01 -55.51
N SER A 173 29.49 24.07 -54.83
CA SER A 173 28.78 25.24 -55.39
C SER A 173 28.59 26.28 -54.25
N ASN A 174 29.48 27.29 -54.13
CA ASN A 174 29.30 28.66 -54.62
C ASN A 174 27.91 29.27 -54.40
N THR A 175 27.81 30.18 -53.41
CA THR A 175 26.80 31.23 -53.39
C THR A 175 27.46 32.56 -53.04
N ASN A 176 27.78 33.34 -54.06
CA ASN A 176 27.94 34.79 -53.95
C ASN A 176 26.54 35.40 -54.10
N THR A 177 26.12 36.28 -53.19
CA THR A 177 25.38 37.50 -53.56
C THR A 177 25.69 38.61 -52.56
N SER A 178 26.24 39.67 -53.15
CA SER A 178 26.57 40.99 -52.63
C SER A 178 25.37 41.77 -52.11
N GLU A 179 25.53 42.55 -51.04
CA GLU A 179 25.01 43.92 -51.02
C GLU A 179 25.84 44.84 -50.10
N ASN A 180 26.11 46.02 -50.66
CA ASN A 180 26.89 47.15 -50.14
C ASN A 180 26.21 47.79 -48.91
N ILE A 181 26.88 48.58 -48.05
CA ILE A 181 27.19 50.01 -48.25
C ILE A 181 28.13 50.48 -47.10
N PRO A 182 29.05 51.43 -47.35
CA PRO A 182 30.06 51.89 -46.40
C PRO A 182 29.70 53.22 -45.71
N GLU A 183 30.10 53.41 -44.45
CA GLU A 183 30.44 54.68 -43.79
C GLU A 183 31.42 54.31 -42.65
N GLY A 184 32.52 54.97 -42.33
CA GLY A 184 32.92 56.36 -42.50
C GLY A 184 33.39 56.87 -41.14
N TYR A 185 34.67 57.27 -41.07
CA TYR A 185 35.46 57.85 -39.96
C TYR A 185 36.16 56.91 -38.97
#